data_AF-A0A819R3R7-F1
#
_entry.id   AF-A0A819R3R7-F1
#
_cell.length_a   1.000
_cell.length_b   1.000
_cell.length_c   1.000
_cell.angle_alpha   90.00
_cell.angle_beta   90.00
_cell.angle_gamma   90.00
#
_symmetry.space_group_name_H-M   'P 1'
#
loop_
_entity.id
_entity.type
_entity.pdbx_description
1 polymer ?
#
loop_
_entity_poly.entity_id
_entity_poly.type
_entity_poly.pdbx_seq_one_letter_code
_entity_poly.pdbx_strand_id
1 'polypeptide(L)'
;MFNIPRAAINVNDGFYGNHTLSWNVIFNTVRETSDNGPINSWDRQPFLTDAVQSGLPSLWQHKSYIHHNTLFNNYRSVWPIDHDDGSCFYEDSYNFQVYGGKKNYLGHSKTDHHEIYVYSDVNQGGFGSNMCLCDYAPSRGSSGWNETWINNTCVLYQSSIPYNIERCDTADLFVPYLVSNKIYIPSETQVAFICKVNGSSARLTLDQWNSYGLDIGTSVRTAPDIQTIIEWGREMLQRTE
;
A
#
# COMPACT_ATOMS: atom_id res chain seq x y z
N MET A 1 -2.37 10.69 17.35
CA MET A 1 -3.78 11.06 17.12
C MET A 1 -4.68 9.89 17.48
N PHE A 2 -5.76 10.14 18.23
CA PHE A 2 -6.58 9.08 18.81
C PHE A 2 -8.05 9.49 18.90
N ASN A 3 -8.95 8.53 18.68
CA ASN A 3 -10.38 8.64 18.94
C ASN A 3 -11.08 9.74 18.09
N ILE A 4 -10.89 9.65 16.78
CA ILE A 4 -11.35 10.66 15.80
C ILE A 4 -12.56 10.13 15.01
N PRO A 5 -13.61 10.94 14.75
CA PRO A 5 -14.80 10.49 14.04
C PRO A 5 -14.58 10.13 12.56
N ARG A 6 -13.54 10.71 11.93
CA ARG A 6 -13.12 10.48 10.53
C ARG A 6 -11.61 10.19 10.48
N ALA A 7 -11.01 10.17 9.29
CA ALA A 7 -9.56 10.25 9.08
C ALA A 7 -8.93 11.31 9.99
N ALA A 8 -7.77 11.00 10.56
CA ALA A 8 -7.05 11.92 11.44
C ALA A 8 -6.31 13.00 10.63
N ILE A 9 -5.76 12.61 9.48
CA ILE A 9 -5.15 13.51 8.51
C ILE A 9 -5.87 13.32 7.18
N ASN A 10 -6.30 14.43 6.58
CA ASN A 10 -6.86 14.43 5.24
C ASN A 10 -6.15 15.48 4.39
N VAL A 11 -5.54 15.07 3.28
CA VAL A 11 -4.99 15.97 2.25
C VAL A 11 -5.93 15.96 1.04
N ASN A 12 -6.59 17.07 0.76
CA ASN A 12 -7.50 17.17 -0.37
C ASN A 12 -6.96 18.10 -1.45
N ASP A 13 -7.24 17.75 -2.69
CA ASP A 13 -6.94 18.54 -3.87
C ASP A 13 -5.50 19.01 -3.88
N GLY A 14 -4.52 18.12 -3.69
CA GLY A 14 -3.09 18.27 -3.96
C GLY A 14 -2.31 19.44 -3.38
N PHE A 15 -2.97 20.51 -2.91
CA PHE A 15 -2.50 21.89 -2.74
C PHE A 15 -1.33 22.26 -3.64
N TYR A 16 -0.10 22.09 -3.13
CA TYR A 16 1.14 22.32 -3.86
C TYR A 16 1.96 21.02 -4.00
N GLY A 17 1.54 19.96 -3.31
CA GLY A 17 2.35 18.81 -2.95
C GLY A 17 3.40 19.18 -1.91
N ASN A 18 4.52 18.46 -1.93
CA ASN A 18 5.65 18.66 -1.00
C ASN A 18 5.25 18.55 0.48
N HIS A 19 4.20 17.77 0.77
CA HIS A 19 3.80 17.51 2.14
C HIS A 19 4.73 16.46 2.75
N THR A 20 4.96 16.56 4.05
CA THR A 20 5.66 15.52 4.82
C THR A 20 4.80 15.16 6.02
N LEU A 21 4.31 13.91 6.04
CA LEU A 21 3.53 13.35 7.15
C LEU A 21 4.37 12.30 7.83
N SER A 22 4.91 12.64 9.00
CA SER A 22 5.88 11.78 9.66
C SER A 22 5.81 11.79 11.18
N TRP A 23 6.22 10.68 11.77
CA TRP A 23 6.45 10.43 13.20
C TRP A 23 5.17 10.49 14.02
N ASN A 24 4.07 10.03 13.42
CA ASN A 24 2.77 9.98 14.06
C ASN A 24 2.45 8.57 14.55
N VAL A 25 1.73 8.49 15.67
CA VAL A 25 0.99 7.29 16.07
C VAL A 25 -0.51 7.59 15.90
N ILE A 26 -1.19 6.87 15.00
CA ILE A 26 -2.59 7.12 14.65
C ILE A 26 -3.41 5.83 14.79
N PHE A 27 -4.46 5.88 15.59
CA PHE A 27 -5.34 4.73 15.83
C PHE A 27 -6.72 5.18 16.33
N ASN A 28 -7.72 4.29 16.22
CA ASN A 28 -9.10 4.55 16.63
C ASN A 28 -9.67 5.78 15.89
N THR A 29 -9.52 5.77 14.56
CA THR A 29 -10.05 6.76 13.61
C THR A 29 -11.29 6.22 12.90
N VAL A 30 -11.97 7.05 12.11
CA VAL A 30 -13.09 6.62 11.26
C VAL A 30 -14.22 5.97 12.08
N ARG A 31 -14.54 6.56 13.24
CA ARG A 31 -15.54 5.99 14.17
C ARG A 31 -16.99 6.27 13.76
N GLU A 32 -17.24 7.44 13.17
CA GLU A 32 -18.57 7.91 12.78
C GLU A 32 -18.78 7.88 11.27
N THR A 33 -17.69 7.68 10.52
CA THR A 33 -17.67 7.58 9.06
C THR A 33 -17.24 6.17 8.63
N SER A 34 -17.13 5.93 7.33
CA SER A 34 -16.59 4.71 6.72
C SER A 34 -15.76 5.10 5.49
N ASP A 35 -15.21 4.10 4.78
CA ASP A 35 -14.65 4.28 3.42
C ASP A 35 -13.38 5.14 3.35
N ASN A 36 -12.69 5.33 4.48
CA ASN A 36 -11.39 6.02 4.53
C ASN A 36 -10.44 5.37 5.53
N GLY A 37 -9.23 5.92 5.66
CA GLY A 37 -8.18 5.48 6.57
C GLY A 37 -7.83 6.47 7.69
N PRO A 38 -6.94 6.07 8.63
CA PRO A 38 -6.20 6.98 9.50
C PRO A 38 -5.63 8.20 8.76
N ILE A 39 -4.99 7.97 7.61
CA ILE A 39 -4.56 9.01 6.67
C ILE A 39 -5.36 8.82 5.38
N ASN A 40 -5.91 9.92 4.86
CA ASN A 40 -6.65 9.94 3.61
C ASN A 40 -6.13 11.03 2.67
N SER A 41 -6.06 10.74 1.37
CA SER A 41 -5.82 11.74 0.35
C SER A 41 -6.77 11.58 -0.83
N TRP A 42 -7.05 12.67 -1.53
CA TRP A 42 -7.76 12.66 -2.83
C TRP A 42 -7.45 13.94 -3.58
N ASP A 43 -7.25 13.85 -4.89
CA ASP A 43 -6.86 14.98 -5.74
C ASP A 43 -7.79 15.07 -6.95
N ARG A 44 -8.79 15.98 -6.94
CA ARG A 44 -9.75 16.13 -8.05
C ARG A 44 -9.55 17.42 -8.85
N GLN A 45 -8.64 18.29 -8.43
CA GLN A 45 -8.35 19.57 -9.05
C GLN A 45 -6.83 19.74 -9.28
N PRO A 46 -6.39 20.19 -10.47
CA PRO A 46 -4.98 20.52 -10.70
C PRO A 46 -4.63 21.90 -10.11
N PHE A 47 -3.39 22.04 -9.63
CA PHE A 47 -2.86 23.30 -9.09
C PHE A 47 -1.69 23.80 -9.94
N LEU A 48 -1.51 25.12 -9.99
CA LEU A 48 -0.36 25.73 -10.64
C LEU A 48 0.84 25.65 -9.70
N THR A 49 1.79 24.78 -10.00
CA THR A 49 3.02 24.58 -9.21
C THR A 49 4.27 24.81 -10.08
N ASP A 50 5.45 24.65 -9.49
CA ASP A 50 6.74 24.56 -10.22
C ASP A 50 7.42 23.18 -10.11
N ALA A 51 6.64 22.11 -9.92
CA ALA A 51 7.13 20.76 -9.62
C ALA A 51 8.02 20.15 -10.71
N VAL A 52 7.79 20.49 -11.99
CA VAL A 52 8.61 19.99 -13.10
C VAL A 52 9.95 20.73 -13.18
N GLN A 53 9.93 22.05 -13.00
CA GLN A 53 11.12 22.90 -13.05
C GLN A 53 10.89 24.14 -12.21
N SER A 54 11.79 24.38 -11.24
CA SER A 54 11.65 25.51 -10.32
C SER A 54 11.52 26.84 -11.05
N GLY A 55 10.53 27.63 -10.64
CA GLY A 55 10.20 28.92 -11.25
C GLY A 55 9.42 28.85 -12.58
N LEU A 56 9.12 27.65 -13.12
CA LEU A 56 8.28 27.50 -14.31
C LEU A 56 6.93 26.84 -13.96
N PRO A 57 5.80 27.40 -14.44
CA PRO A 57 4.48 26.85 -14.13
C PRO A 57 4.27 25.46 -14.73
N SER A 58 3.66 24.57 -13.95
CA SER A 58 3.26 23.22 -14.35
C SER A 58 1.96 22.80 -13.63
N LEU A 59 1.31 21.75 -14.15
CA LEU A 59 0.15 21.11 -13.51
C LEU A 59 0.52 19.83 -12.73
N TRP A 60 1.82 19.56 -12.58
CA TRP A 60 2.30 18.44 -11.78
C TRP A 60 2.33 18.87 -10.33
N GLN A 61 2.06 17.99 -9.39
CA GLN A 61 2.28 18.31 -7.98
C GLN A 61 3.68 17.91 -7.54
N HIS A 62 4.22 18.62 -6.55
CA HIS A 62 5.44 18.19 -5.90
C HIS A 62 5.18 16.86 -5.18
N LYS A 63 6.18 15.98 -5.18
CA LYS A 63 6.06 14.70 -4.46
C LYS A 63 5.80 14.95 -2.97
N SER A 64 4.81 14.25 -2.41
CA SER A 64 4.52 14.25 -0.98
C SER A 64 5.03 12.95 -0.34
N TYR A 65 5.46 13.03 0.91
CA TYR A 65 6.11 11.94 1.63
C TYR A 65 5.31 11.56 2.88
N ILE A 66 4.98 10.28 3.03
CA ILE A 66 4.32 9.74 4.23
C ILE A 66 5.26 8.68 4.81
N HIS A 67 5.91 8.97 5.93
CA HIS A 67 6.96 8.08 6.41
C HIS A 67 7.12 7.99 7.93
N HIS A 68 7.65 6.86 8.39
CA HIS A 68 7.82 6.48 9.81
C HIS A 68 6.65 6.85 10.73
N ASN A 69 5.44 6.52 10.27
CA ASN A 69 4.24 6.55 11.09
C ASN A 69 3.92 5.14 11.61
N THR A 70 3.28 5.08 12.76
CA THR A 70 2.61 3.86 13.26
C THR A 70 1.11 4.04 13.07
N LEU A 71 0.52 3.23 12.20
CA LEU A 71 -0.87 3.35 11.77
C LEU A 71 -1.64 2.09 12.13
N PHE A 72 -2.78 2.23 12.81
CA PHE A 72 -3.69 1.12 13.09
C PHE A 72 -4.99 1.33 12.32
N ASN A 73 -5.25 0.43 11.37
CA ASN A 73 -6.46 0.41 10.58
C ASN A 73 -7.56 -0.40 11.30
N ASN A 74 -8.15 0.22 12.33
CA ASN A 74 -9.21 -0.39 13.13
C ASN A 74 -10.57 0.32 12.93
N TYR A 75 -11.63 -0.26 13.50
CA TYR A 75 -13.03 0.16 13.36
C TYR A 75 -13.55 0.07 11.92
N ARG A 76 -14.04 1.18 11.35
CA ARG A 76 -14.62 1.24 9.99
C ARG A 76 -13.62 1.79 8.98
N SER A 77 -12.35 1.86 9.36
CA SER A 77 -11.26 2.22 8.46
C SER A 77 -11.03 1.09 7.44
N VAL A 78 -10.78 1.44 6.18
CA VAL A 78 -10.60 0.47 5.09
C VAL A 78 -9.11 0.25 4.81
N TRP A 79 -8.33 1.31 4.58
CA TRP A 79 -6.87 1.23 4.40
C TRP A 79 -6.15 2.09 5.43
N PRO A 80 -4.93 1.74 5.89
CA PRO A 80 -4.17 2.57 6.83
C PRO A 80 -3.76 3.93 6.21
N ILE A 81 -3.24 3.88 4.99
CA ILE A 81 -3.01 5.03 4.09
C ILE A 81 -3.99 4.87 2.92
N ASP A 82 -4.99 5.74 2.89
CA ASP A 82 -6.04 5.70 1.89
C ASP A 82 -5.79 6.77 0.81
N HIS A 83 -5.08 6.37 -0.24
CA HIS A 83 -4.94 7.16 -1.46
C HIS A 83 -6.16 6.98 -2.34
N ASP A 84 -7.14 7.88 -2.16
CA ASP A 84 -8.41 7.88 -2.87
C ASP A 84 -8.34 8.67 -4.19
N ASP A 85 -9.49 8.82 -4.87
CA ASP A 85 -9.66 9.45 -6.19
C ASP A 85 -8.59 10.49 -6.56
N GLY A 86 -7.80 10.17 -7.58
CA GLY A 86 -6.85 11.09 -8.20
C GLY A 86 -5.55 11.34 -7.43
N SER A 87 -5.42 10.79 -6.21
CA SER A 87 -4.19 10.89 -5.41
C SER A 87 -2.96 10.52 -6.23
N CYS A 88 -2.02 11.45 -6.37
CA CYS A 88 -0.84 11.21 -7.18
C CYS A 88 0.48 11.67 -6.53
N PHE A 89 1.62 11.27 -7.09
CA PHE A 89 2.94 11.72 -6.61
C PHE A 89 3.18 11.56 -5.10
N TYR A 90 2.75 10.44 -4.52
CA TYR A 90 3.06 10.09 -3.13
C TYR A 90 4.24 9.13 -3.05
N GLU A 91 5.04 9.28 -2.02
CA GLU A 91 6.02 8.30 -1.59
C GLU A 91 5.74 7.90 -0.15
N ASP A 92 5.29 6.66 0.00
CA ASP A 92 5.05 6.03 1.28
C ASP A 92 6.28 5.19 1.63
N SER A 93 6.89 5.48 2.78
CA SER A 93 8.03 4.69 3.21
C SER A 93 8.18 4.52 4.71
N TYR A 94 8.70 3.37 5.11
CA TYR A 94 9.04 3.09 6.51
C TYR A 94 7.87 3.25 7.49
N ASN A 95 6.61 3.09 7.08
CA ASN A 95 5.49 3.09 8.02
C ASN A 95 5.25 1.68 8.59
N PHE A 96 4.85 1.63 9.85
CA PHE A 96 4.41 0.41 10.52
C PHE A 96 2.89 0.38 10.53
N GLN A 97 2.31 -0.43 9.65
CA GLN A 97 0.88 -0.41 9.33
C GLN A 97 0.20 -1.70 9.80
N VAL A 98 -0.75 -1.59 10.73
CA VAL A 98 -1.43 -2.73 11.35
C VAL A 98 -2.87 -2.82 10.86
N TYR A 99 -3.32 -4.02 10.48
CA TYR A 99 -4.69 -4.35 10.06
C TYR A 99 -5.17 -3.74 8.73
N GLY A 100 -4.27 -3.57 7.77
CA GLY A 100 -4.62 -3.26 6.37
C GLY A 100 -3.39 -3.27 5.48
N GLY A 101 -3.57 -3.07 4.18
CA GLY A 101 -2.48 -3.01 3.21
C GLY A 101 -2.48 -1.75 2.35
N LYS A 102 -1.60 -1.74 1.35
CA LYS A 102 -1.53 -0.67 0.34
C LYS A 102 -2.83 -0.62 -0.48
N LYS A 103 -3.42 0.57 -0.54
CA LYS A 103 -4.43 0.91 -1.56
C LYS A 103 -3.71 1.30 -2.85
N ASN A 104 -3.94 0.55 -3.90
CA ASN A 104 -3.65 0.99 -5.26
C ASN A 104 -4.94 1.00 -6.07
N TYR A 105 -5.67 2.09 -5.95
CA TYR A 105 -6.93 2.31 -6.65
C TYR A 105 -7.04 3.79 -6.99
N LEU A 106 -7.22 4.10 -8.27
CA LEU A 106 -7.31 5.46 -8.81
C LEU A 106 -6.05 6.32 -8.52
N GLY A 107 -5.91 7.41 -9.28
CA GLY A 107 -4.68 8.23 -9.24
C GLY A 107 -3.45 7.46 -9.75
N HIS A 108 -2.27 8.08 -9.67
CA HIS A 108 -1.05 7.52 -10.27
C HIS A 108 0.25 8.06 -9.64
N SER A 109 1.40 7.49 -10.02
CA SER A 109 2.72 7.92 -9.58
C SER A 109 2.94 7.78 -8.07
N LYS A 110 2.44 6.70 -7.45
CA LYS A 110 2.69 6.42 -6.03
C LYS A 110 3.82 5.37 -5.90
N THR A 111 4.73 5.65 -4.99
CA THR A 111 5.86 4.77 -4.67
C THR A 111 5.70 4.31 -3.24
N ASP A 112 5.76 3.00 -3.02
CA ASP A 112 5.66 2.41 -1.69
C ASP A 112 6.86 1.51 -1.45
N HIS A 113 7.64 1.81 -0.41
CA HIS A 113 8.84 1.04 -0.14
C HIS A 113 9.27 1.02 1.33
N HIS A 114 9.89 -0.09 1.74
CA HIS A 114 10.36 -0.29 3.10
C HIS A 114 9.25 -0.19 4.16
N GLU A 115 8.00 -0.39 3.77
CA GLU A 115 6.84 -0.51 4.64
C GLU A 115 6.86 -1.83 5.42
N ILE A 116 6.24 -1.83 6.60
CA ILE A 116 5.90 -3.05 7.34
C ILE A 116 4.39 -3.13 7.50
N TYR A 117 3.78 -4.02 6.73
CA TYR A 117 2.36 -4.39 6.79
C TYR A 117 2.17 -5.57 7.74
N VAL A 118 1.38 -5.36 8.79
CA VAL A 118 1.15 -6.36 9.86
C VAL A 118 -0.31 -6.76 9.89
N TYR A 119 -0.54 -8.05 9.65
CA TYR A 119 -1.84 -8.70 9.75
C TYR A 119 -2.91 -7.98 8.92
N SER A 120 -2.54 -7.59 7.70
CA SER A 120 -3.42 -6.89 6.76
C SER A 120 -4.73 -7.62 6.52
N ASP A 121 -4.70 -8.95 6.62
CA ASP A 121 -5.80 -9.86 6.39
C ASP A 121 -6.75 -10.09 7.57
N VAL A 122 -6.49 -9.49 8.73
CA VAL A 122 -7.38 -9.62 9.91
C VAL A 122 -8.58 -8.70 9.81
N ASN A 123 -8.44 -7.52 9.20
CA ASN A 123 -9.58 -6.66 8.92
C ASN A 123 -10.32 -7.23 7.69
N GLN A 124 -11.62 -7.47 7.81
CA GLN A 124 -12.40 -7.99 6.67
C GLN A 124 -12.49 -7.01 5.51
N GLY A 125 -12.25 -5.71 5.75
CA GLY A 125 -11.87 -4.72 4.75
C GLY A 125 -12.86 -4.49 3.59
N GLY A 126 -13.20 -3.24 3.31
CA GLY A 126 -13.79 -2.87 2.02
C GLY A 126 -12.79 -3.08 0.87
N PHE A 127 -13.28 -3.44 -0.33
CA PHE A 127 -12.50 -3.44 -1.59
C PHE A 127 -11.17 -4.23 -1.59
N GLY A 128 -11.06 -5.32 -0.83
CA GLY A 128 -9.86 -6.15 -0.84
C GLY A 128 -8.66 -5.58 -0.07
N SER A 129 -8.92 -4.64 0.84
CA SER A 129 -7.93 -4.11 1.81
C SER A 129 -7.39 -5.15 2.80
N ASN A 130 -7.90 -6.37 2.74
CA ASN A 130 -7.51 -7.52 3.55
C ASN A 130 -6.27 -8.27 3.00
N MET A 131 -5.44 -7.60 2.19
CA MET A 131 -4.19 -8.11 1.63
C MET A 131 -3.12 -7.03 1.77
N CYS A 132 -1.83 -7.38 1.76
CA CYS A 132 -0.76 -6.39 1.91
C CYS A 132 -0.66 -5.44 0.71
N LEU A 133 -0.92 -5.94 -0.50
CA LEU A 133 -1.02 -5.14 -1.71
C LEU A 133 -2.37 -5.37 -2.36
N CYS A 134 -3.17 -4.32 -2.49
CA CYS A 134 -4.40 -4.35 -3.26
C CYS A 134 -4.27 -3.39 -4.45
N ASP A 135 -4.29 -3.97 -5.66
CA ASP A 135 -4.33 -3.26 -6.93
C ASP A 135 -5.69 -3.49 -7.60
N TYR A 136 -6.52 -2.46 -7.52
CA TYR A 136 -7.94 -2.52 -7.89
C TYR A 136 -8.22 -1.65 -9.12
N ALA A 137 -9.03 -2.17 -10.04
CA ALA A 137 -9.38 -1.57 -11.33
C ALA A 137 -8.22 -0.86 -12.05
N PRO A 138 -7.02 -1.45 -12.13
CA PRO A 138 -5.88 -0.77 -12.72
C PRO A 138 -6.17 -0.49 -14.22
N SER A 139 -5.72 0.66 -14.70
CA SER A 139 -5.94 1.16 -16.06
C SER A 139 -4.66 1.78 -16.63
N ARG A 140 -4.21 1.26 -17.79
CA ARG A 140 -2.98 1.73 -18.46
C ARG A 140 -3.03 3.25 -18.66
N GLY A 141 -2.01 3.95 -18.17
CA GLY A 141 -1.90 5.41 -18.28
C GLY A 141 -2.80 6.22 -17.33
N SER A 142 -3.53 5.58 -16.41
CA SER A 142 -4.42 6.28 -15.47
C SER A 142 -4.24 5.86 -14.01
N SER A 143 -4.18 4.56 -13.71
CA SER A 143 -4.05 4.04 -12.35
C SER A 143 -3.45 2.64 -12.36
N GLY A 144 -2.70 2.27 -11.32
CA GLY A 144 -2.10 0.94 -11.21
C GLY A 144 -0.87 0.71 -12.10
N TRP A 145 -0.70 1.49 -13.17
CA TRP A 145 0.46 1.37 -14.04
C TRP A 145 1.71 2.03 -13.44
N ASN A 146 2.81 1.28 -13.37
CA ASN A 146 4.11 1.73 -12.86
C ASN A 146 4.08 2.21 -11.39
N GLU A 147 3.03 1.84 -10.66
CA GLU A 147 2.94 1.97 -9.22
C GLU A 147 3.96 1.02 -8.59
N THR A 148 4.73 1.52 -7.63
CA THR A 148 5.87 0.77 -7.08
C THR A 148 5.51 0.18 -5.73
N TRP A 149 5.88 -1.08 -5.48
CA TRP A 149 5.77 -1.75 -4.19
C TRP A 149 7.00 -2.66 -3.98
N ILE A 150 8.03 -2.10 -3.33
CA ILE A 150 9.38 -2.70 -3.31
C ILE A 150 9.99 -2.71 -1.92
N ASN A 151 10.81 -3.72 -1.62
CA ASN A 151 11.49 -3.86 -0.32
C ASN A 151 10.54 -3.82 0.89
N ASN A 152 9.26 -4.13 0.69
CA ASN A 152 8.26 -4.11 1.74
C ASN A 152 8.24 -5.43 2.50
N THR A 153 7.85 -5.35 3.76
CA THR A 153 7.57 -6.52 4.60
C THR A 153 6.06 -6.67 4.74
N CYS A 154 5.54 -7.81 4.32
CA CYS A 154 4.14 -8.20 4.44
C CYS A 154 4.02 -9.36 5.42
N VAL A 155 3.22 -9.21 6.47
CA VAL A 155 2.94 -10.27 7.43
C VAL A 155 1.44 -10.54 7.46
N LEU A 156 1.04 -11.75 7.08
CA LEU A 156 -0.34 -12.22 7.09
C LEU A 156 -0.59 -13.11 8.32
N TYR A 157 -1.80 -13.02 8.89
CA TYR A 157 -2.20 -13.76 10.08
C TYR A 157 -2.95 -15.06 9.77
N GLN A 158 -3.79 -15.07 8.74
CA GLN A 158 -4.71 -16.17 8.43
C GLN A 158 -4.71 -16.60 6.95
N SER A 159 -4.35 -15.69 6.04
CA SER A 159 -4.29 -15.91 4.60
C SER A 159 -2.87 -16.28 4.15
N SER A 160 -2.77 -16.92 2.99
CA SER A 160 -1.51 -17.13 2.26
C SER A 160 -1.46 -16.39 0.92
N ILE A 161 -2.40 -15.46 0.71
CA ILE A 161 -2.49 -14.63 -0.49
C ILE A 161 -2.00 -13.23 -0.11
N PRO A 162 -0.82 -12.79 -0.56
CA PRO A 162 -0.28 -11.48 -0.18
C PRO A 162 -0.84 -10.34 -1.03
N TYR A 163 -1.22 -10.65 -2.28
CA TYR A 163 -1.59 -9.67 -3.29
C TYR A 163 -3.00 -9.93 -3.81
N ASN A 164 -3.74 -8.84 -4.01
CA ASN A 164 -4.96 -8.82 -4.79
C ASN A 164 -4.76 -7.90 -5.98
N ILE A 165 -4.48 -8.45 -7.15
CA ILE A 165 -4.31 -7.70 -8.40
C ILE A 165 -5.48 -8.05 -9.32
N GLU A 166 -6.52 -7.22 -9.32
CA GLU A 166 -7.85 -7.56 -9.86
C GLU A 166 -7.81 -8.00 -11.33
N ARG A 167 -6.96 -7.36 -12.14
CA ARG A 167 -6.86 -7.59 -13.60
C ARG A 167 -5.64 -8.39 -14.00
N CYS A 168 -5.02 -9.14 -13.09
CA CYS A 168 -3.85 -9.95 -13.43
C CYS A 168 -4.17 -11.01 -14.49
N ASP A 169 -3.46 -10.94 -15.61
CA ASP A 169 -3.52 -11.90 -16.71
C ASP A 169 -2.12 -12.13 -17.28
N THR A 170 -1.64 -13.38 -17.30
CA THR A 170 -0.30 -13.69 -17.81
C THR A 170 -0.17 -13.51 -19.32
N ALA A 171 -1.27 -13.41 -20.06
CA ALA A 171 -1.26 -13.10 -21.49
C ALA A 171 -1.16 -11.59 -21.79
N ASP A 172 -1.56 -10.72 -20.85
CA ASP A 172 -1.46 -9.25 -20.93
C ASP A 172 -1.05 -8.70 -19.56
N LEU A 173 0.21 -8.96 -19.19
CA LEU A 173 0.71 -8.61 -17.87
C LEU A 173 0.66 -7.09 -17.66
N PHE A 174 -0.16 -6.71 -16.69
CA PHE A 174 -0.35 -5.36 -16.22
C PHE A 174 -0.49 -5.39 -14.71
N VAL A 175 0.64 -5.21 -14.04
CA VAL A 175 0.78 -5.31 -12.58
C VAL A 175 1.66 -4.16 -12.08
N PRO A 176 1.62 -3.81 -10.78
CA PRO A 176 2.56 -2.88 -10.19
C PRO A 176 4.01 -3.36 -10.33
N TYR A 177 4.97 -2.45 -10.19
CA TYR A 177 6.39 -2.81 -10.13
C TYR A 177 6.73 -3.40 -8.76
N LEU A 178 6.97 -4.71 -8.72
CA LEU A 178 7.22 -5.50 -7.51
C LEU A 178 8.67 -6.00 -7.51
N VAL A 179 9.40 -5.77 -6.42
CA VAL A 179 10.80 -6.20 -6.26
C VAL A 179 11.17 -6.38 -4.79
N SER A 180 11.88 -7.49 -4.49
CA SER A 180 12.59 -7.73 -3.22
C SER A 180 11.75 -7.61 -1.95
N ASN A 181 10.48 -7.99 -2.02
CA ASN A 181 9.58 -7.98 -0.88
C ASN A 181 9.78 -9.20 0.03
N LYS A 182 9.46 -9.06 1.30
CA LYS A 182 9.51 -10.14 2.29
C LYS A 182 8.09 -10.46 2.73
N ILE A 183 7.62 -11.66 2.38
CA ILE A 183 6.26 -12.10 2.69
C ILE A 183 6.33 -13.15 3.78
N TYR A 184 5.52 -12.96 4.81
CA TYR A 184 5.42 -13.81 5.97
C TYR A 184 3.99 -14.32 6.06
N ILE A 185 3.81 -15.64 5.96
CA ILE A 185 2.48 -16.29 5.94
C ILE A 185 2.32 -17.25 7.11
N PRO A 186 1.10 -17.66 7.47
CA PRO A 186 0.86 -18.63 8.53
C PRO A 186 1.59 -19.95 8.30
N SER A 187 2.01 -20.62 9.38
CA SER A 187 2.65 -21.92 9.32
C SER A 187 1.79 -22.95 8.56
N GLU A 188 2.44 -23.92 7.91
CA GLU A 188 1.76 -25.00 7.18
C GLU A 188 0.89 -24.56 5.99
N THR A 189 1.01 -23.30 5.57
CA THR A 189 0.35 -22.79 4.36
C THR A 189 1.34 -22.63 3.21
N GLN A 190 0.81 -22.69 1.98
CA GLN A 190 1.56 -22.35 0.78
C GLN A 190 1.08 -21.01 0.24
N VAL A 191 2.03 -20.11 -0.06
CA VAL A 191 1.72 -18.84 -0.72
C VAL A 191 1.00 -19.07 -2.04
N ALA A 192 0.04 -18.21 -2.36
CA ALA A 192 -0.63 -18.22 -3.65
C ALA A 192 -0.73 -16.80 -4.22
N PHE A 193 -0.23 -16.65 -5.44
CA PHE A 193 -0.44 -15.46 -6.26
C PHE A 193 -1.58 -15.74 -7.24
N ILE A 194 -2.65 -14.93 -7.18
CA ILE A 194 -3.85 -15.15 -7.99
C ILE A 194 -3.71 -14.36 -9.30
N CYS A 195 -3.74 -15.07 -10.43
CA CYS A 195 -3.65 -14.48 -11.76
C CYS A 195 -4.35 -15.37 -12.79
N LYS A 196 -4.81 -14.79 -13.91
CA LYS A 196 -5.31 -15.62 -15.02
C LYS A 196 -4.15 -16.24 -15.79
N VAL A 197 -4.26 -17.54 -16.05
CA VAL A 197 -3.37 -18.29 -16.94
C VAL A 197 -4.23 -18.97 -17.99
N ASN A 198 -3.97 -18.70 -19.27
CA ASN A 198 -4.79 -19.19 -20.39
C ASN A 198 -6.28 -18.88 -20.21
N GLY A 199 -6.61 -17.67 -19.74
CA GLY A 199 -7.98 -17.19 -19.55
C GLY A 199 -8.70 -17.70 -18.30
N SER A 200 -8.08 -18.56 -17.48
CA SER A 200 -8.67 -19.09 -16.24
C SER A 200 -7.93 -18.62 -15.00
N SER A 201 -8.64 -18.28 -13.92
CA SER A 201 -8.02 -17.91 -12.64
C SER A 201 -7.23 -19.10 -12.07
N ALA A 202 -5.97 -18.86 -11.72
CA ALA A 202 -5.04 -19.85 -11.20
C ALA A 202 -4.39 -19.36 -9.91
N ARG A 203 -3.98 -20.33 -9.07
CA ARG A 203 -3.16 -20.09 -7.87
C ARG A 203 -1.72 -20.46 -8.22
N LEU A 204 -0.84 -19.47 -8.30
CA LEU A 204 0.56 -19.65 -8.66
C LEU A 204 1.42 -19.76 -7.40
N THR A 205 2.39 -20.66 -7.42
CA THR A 205 3.50 -20.67 -6.44
C THR A 205 4.43 -19.47 -6.69
N LEU A 206 5.32 -19.17 -5.75
CA LEU A 206 6.35 -18.13 -5.94
C LEU A 206 7.21 -18.40 -7.19
N ASP A 207 7.65 -19.65 -7.41
CA ASP A 207 8.46 -20.00 -8.58
C ASP A 207 7.70 -19.80 -9.89
N GLN A 208 6.41 -20.17 -9.92
CA GLN A 208 5.57 -19.95 -11.09
C GLN A 208 5.34 -18.45 -11.33
N TRP A 209 5.07 -17.68 -10.28
CA TRP A 209 4.91 -16.23 -10.36
C TRP A 209 6.18 -15.56 -10.93
N ASN A 210 7.34 -15.90 -10.39
CA ASN A 210 8.63 -15.37 -10.83
C ASN A 210 9.02 -15.84 -12.24
N SER A 211 8.54 -17.00 -12.71
CA SER A 211 8.81 -17.49 -14.07
C SER A 211 8.26 -16.57 -15.18
N TYR A 212 7.27 -15.73 -14.85
CA TYR A 212 6.75 -14.69 -15.73
C TYR A 212 7.55 -13.37 -15.66
N GLY A 213 8.67 -13.34 -14.93
CA GLY A 213 9.51 -12.14 -14.75
C GLY A 213 8.94 -11.12 -13.77
N LEU A 214 8.06 -11.56 -12.87
CA LEU A 214 7.41 -10.71 -11.87
C LEU A 214 8.15 -10.80 -10.53
N ASP A 215 8.05 -9.74 -9.72
CA ASP A 215 8.37 -9.75 -8.28
C ASP A 215 9.76 -10.32 -7.91
N ILE A 216 10.76 -9.92 -8.69
CA ILE A 216 12.13 -10.44 -8.60
C ILE A 216 12.71 -10.18 -7.21
N GLY A 217 13.32 -11.21 -6.62
CA GLY A 217 13.98 -11.13 -5.31
C GLY A 217 13.03 -11.26 -4.12
N THR A 218 11.72 -11.36 -4.35
CA THR A 218 10.75 -11.57 -3.28
C THR A 218 10.93 -12.95 -2.64
N SER A 219 10.81 -12.98 -1.32
CA SER A 219 10.94 -14.20 -0.52
C SER A 219 9.73 -14.43 0.36
N VAL A 220 9.42 -15.70 0.60
CA VAL A 220 8.29 -16.13 1.43
C VAL A 220 8.79 -16.97 2.60
N ARG A 221 8.33 -16.66 3.80
CA ARG A 221 8.69 -17.35 5.05
C ARG A 221 7.46 -17.54 5.94
N THR A 222 7.59 -18.35 6.97
CA THR A 222 6.58 -18.44 8.03
C THR A 222 6.62 -17.18 8.89
N ALA A 223 5.45 -16.64 9.21
CA ALA A 223 5.30 -15.49 10.10
C ALA A 223 5.92 -15.80 11.47
N PRO A 224 6.76 -14.89 12.01
CA PRO A 224 7.32 -15.06 13.34
C PRO A 224 6.30 -14.69 14.41
N ASP A 225 6.70 -14.79 15.67
CA ASP A 225 5.90 -14.30 16.78
C ASP A 225 5.74 -12.77 16.75
N ILE A 226 4.72 -12.28 17.45
CA ILE A 226 4.38 -10.85 17.47
C ILE A 226 5.47 -9.97 18.08
N GLN A 227 6.28 -10.49 19.00
CA GLN A 227 7.33 -9.71 19.64
C GLN A 227 8.46 -9.40 18.64
N THR A 228 8.82 -10.39 17.81
CA THR A 228 9.73 -10.19 16.67
C THR A 228 9.21 -9.12 15.70
N ILE A 229 7.93 -9.15 15.34
CA ILE A 229 7.33 -8.15 14.41
C ILE A 229 7.38 -6.74 15.01
N ILE A 230 7.05 -6.60 16.30
CA ILE A 230 7.12 -5.33 17.01
C ILE A 230 8.56 -4.78 17.03
N GLU A 231 9.55 -5.66 17.20
CA GLU A 231 10.96 -5.28 17.17
C GLU A 231 11.38 -4.75 15.81
N TRP A 232 10.95 -5.37 14.70
CA TRP A 232 11.18 -4.81 13.36
C TRP A 232 10.62 -3.41 13.20
N GLY A 233 9.38 -3.19 13.68
CA GLY A 233 8.75 -1.87 13.69
C GLY A 233 9.56 -0.85 14.48
N ARG A 234 10.03 -1.21 15.69
CA ARG A 234 10.88 -0.33 16.51
C ARG A 234 12.19 0.01 15.82
N GLU A 235 12.88 -0.99 15.27
CA GLU A 235 14.15 -0.79 14.56
C GLU A 235 14.00 0.09 13.33
N MET A 236 12.94 -0.11 12.55
CA MET A 236 12.63 0.70 11.37
C MET A 236 12.34 2.15 11.74
N LEU A 237 11.43 2.37 12.70
CA LEU A 237 10.96 3.72 13.07
C LEU A 237 12.04 4.56 13.78
N GLN A 238 13.11 3.94 14.29
CA GLN A 238 14.23 4.62 14.94
C GLN A 238 15.35 5.03 13.98
N ARG A 239 15.31 4.57 12.73
CA ARG A 239 16.27 5.01 11.71
C ARG A 239 15.94 6.45 11.32
N THR A 240 16.99 7.25 11.12
CA THR A 240 16.87 8.64 10.65
C THR A 240 17.14 8.78 9.16
N GLU A 241 17.46 7.66 8.49
CA GLU A 241 17.84 7.54 7.08
C GLU A 241 17.21 6.28 6.48
#